data_AF-D2VFU4-F1
#
_entry.id   AF-D2VFU4-F1
#
_cell.length_a   1.000
_cell.length_b   1.000
_cell.length_c   1.000
_cell.angle_alpha   90.00
_cell.angle_beta   90.00
_cell.angle_gamma   90.00
#
_symmetry.space_group_name_H-M   'P 1'
#
loop_
_entity.id
_entity.type
_entity.pdbx_description
1 polymer ?
#
loop_
_entity_poly.entity_id
_entity_poly.type
_entity_poly.pdbx_seq_one_letter_code
_entity_poly.pdbx_strand_id
1 'polypeptide(L)'
;MSKPVHTLIVSLFLVIILSFLTASSTAKSYAITSLSSEVHITNGACTLDVVETFEYEFTGSYSTIGRAFASNIDNVNNIAVVTLTSGYSISTYFDSTGYIIMYLSPATPESGTTMVSFQLSYTVIGRQNLFASSASASKNTVSFYYKDSAMIRNLTSTFIFDSNIGFTSAPTSSGQLITNGNQYSVLFSVQNLTSLYVPTVYFNPNSDNFNLCPLTVGGVVGIVIGSVAGAIILTLIFAFILIKGKSGGGGGVGSGTSHWTGNNHHHHNHSHTGYGYSGGGGGGGDSGHTGGSGFAN
;
A
#
# COMPACT_ATOMS: atom_id res chain seq x y z
N MET A 1 57.44 -45.44 -1.71
CA MET A 1 56.49 -44.52 -2.38
C MET A 1 55.09 -44.76 -1.79
N SER A 2 54.62 -43.96 -0.83
CA SER A 2 53.26 -44.10 -0.25
C SER A 2 52.65 -42.78 0.26
N LYS A 3 53.05 -41.64 -0.32
CA LYS A 3 52.57 -40.31 0.10
C LYS A 3 51.20 -39.81 -0.46
N PRO A 4 50.58 -40.36 -1.53
CA PRO A 4 49.40 -39.70 -2.12
C PRO A 4 48.10 -39.90 -1.32
N VAL A 5 48.00 -40.95 -0.50
CA VAL A 5 46.76 -41.28 0.22
C VAL A 5 46.51 -40.34 1.40
N HIS A 6 47.57 -39.90 2.08
CA HIS A 6 47.45 -39.01 3.24
C HIS A 6 46.97 -37.61 2.85
N THR A 7 47.45 -37.06 1.74
CA THR A 7 47.04 -35.73 1.27
C THR A 7 45.57 -35.69 0.88
N LEU A 8 45.06 -36.78 0.31
CA LEU A 8 43.67 -36.87 -0.16
C LEU A 8 42.69 -36.95 1.02
N ILE A 9 43.05 -37.70 2.08
CA ILE A 9 42.25 -37.78 3.32
C ILE A 9 42.22 -36.43 4.05
N VAL A 10 43.36 -35.74 4.15
CA VAL A 10 43.43 -34.42 4.82
C VAL A 10 42.60 -33.38 4.07
N SER A 11 42.67 -33.34 2.73
CA SER A 11 41.85 -32.43 1.93
C SER A 11 40.36 -32.73 2.05
N LEU A 12 39.96 -34.01 2.05
CA LEU A 12 38.55 -34.39 2.22
C LEU A 12 38.02 -33.97 3.60
N PHE A 13 38.81 -34.19 4.64
CA PHE A 13 38.43 -33.80 6.01
C PHE A 13 38.31 -32.27 6.16
N LEU A 14 39.19 -31.51 5.51
CA LEU A 14 39.15 -30.04 5.52
C LEU A 14 37.90 -29.51 4.78
N VAL A 15 37.54 -30.08 3.63
CA VAL A 15 36.32 -29.70 2.88
C VAL A 15 35.06 -29.99 3.70
N ILE A 16 35.03 -31.12 4.40
CA ILE A 16 33.91 -31.49 5.29
C ILE A 16 33.80 -30.48 6.44
N ILE A 17 34.89 -30.16 7.14
CA ILE A 17 34.90 -29.13 8.20
C ILE A 17 34.47 -27.77 7.66
N LEU A 18 34.96 -27.37 6.48
CA LEU A 18 34.60 -26.08 5.87
C LEU A 18 33.11 -26.03 5.50
N SER A 19 32.52 -27.15 5.05
CA SER A 19 31.09 -27.24 4.75
C SER A 19 30.20 -27.19 6.00
N PHE A 20 30.69 -27.66 7.15
CA PHE A 20 29.99 -27.49 8.43
C PHE A 20 30.13 -26.07 8.99
N LEU A 21 31.23 -25.37 8.69
CA LEU A 21 31.44 -23.97 9.12
C LEU A 21 30.60 -22.99 8.30
N THR A 22 30.41 -23.22 6.99
CA THR A 22 29.58 -22.36 6.13
C THR A 22 28.07 -22.55 6.33
N ALA A 23 27.65 -23.67 6.92
CA ALA A 23 26.24 -23.97 7.18
C ALA A 23 25.64 -23.28 8.42
N SER A 24 26.43 -22.46 9.15
CA SER A 24 25.96 -21.80 10.39
C SER A 24 25.45 -20.36 10.21
N SER A 25 25.23 -19.89 8.97
CA SER A 25 24.47 -18.65 8.78
C SER A 25 23.00 -18.92 9.14
N THR A 26 22.61 -18.62 10.36
CA THR A 26 21.22 -18.73 10.80
C THR A 26 20.37 -17.86 9.87
N ALA A 27 19.45 -18.47 9.12
CA ALA A 27 18.63 -17.74 8.16
C ALA A 27 17.82 -16.66 8.91
N LYS A 28 18.06 -15.38 8.58
CA LYS A 28 17.33 -14.28 9.20
C LYS A 28 15.84 -14.43 8.92
N SER A 29 15.02 -14.37 9.95
CA SER A 29 13.57 -14.38 9.81
C SER A 29 12.92 -13.58 10.92
N TYR A 30 11.71 -13.10 10.68
CA TYR A 30 10.90 -12.46 11.70
C TYR A 30 9.43 -12.80 11.53
N ALA A 31 8.67 -12.66 12.60
CA ALA A 31 7.22 -12.72 12.58
C ALA A 31 6.65 -11.71 13.60
N ILE A 32 5.43 -11.24 13.36
CA ILE A 32 4.67 -10.51 14.35
C ILE A 32 3.85 -11.54 15.12
N THR A 33 4.24 -11.85 16.36
CA THR A 33 3.52 -12.83 17.19
C THR A 33 2.18 -12.27 17.65
N SER A 34 2.13 -10.96 17.89
CA SER A 34 0.91 -10.24 18.25
C SER A 34 0.95 -8.80 17.74
N LEU A 35 -0.16 -8.35 17.16
CA LEU A 35 -0.46 -6.96 16.85
C LEU A 35 -1.82 -6.62 17.45
N SER A 36 -1.82 -5.75 18.47
CA SER A 36 -3.04 -5.10 18.98
C SER A 36 -3.10 -3.68 18.44
N SER A 37 -4.19 -3.31 17.79
CA SER A 37 -4.39 -1.99 17.21
C SER A 37 -5.69 -1.38 17.70
N GLU A 38 -5.59 -0.18 18.26
CA GLU A 38 -6.73 0.64 18.63
C GLU A 38 -6.79 1.84 17.68
N VAL A 39 -7.91 1.95 16.97
CA VAL A 39 -8.20 3.01 16.01
C VAL A 39 -9.28 3.90 16.64
N HIS A 40 -8.89 5.07 17.12
CA HIS A 40 -9.78 6.02 17.79
C HIS A 40 -10.41 6.98 16.77
N ILE A 41 -11.73 7.08 16.82
CA ILE A 41 -12.55 7.95 15.96
C ILE A 41 -13.09 9.08 16.83
N THR A 42 -12.55 10.28 16.62
CA THR A 42 -12.92 11.49 17.37
C THR A 42 -14.03 12.25 16.67
N ASN A 43 -14.98 12.81 17.43
CA ASN A 43 -16.11 13.56 16.88
C ASN A 43 -15.64 14.77 16.05
N GLY A 44 -16.01 14.82 14.77
CA GLY A 44 -15.67 15.91 13.86
C GLY A 44 -14.20 15.99 13.46
N ALA A 45 -13.39 14.99 13.80
CA ALA A 45 -12.03 14.87 13.29
C ALA A 45 -12.02 14.09 11.97
N CYS A 46 -11.20 14.54 11.03
CA CYS A 46 -10.93 13.85 9.76
C CYS A 46 -9.64 13.04 9.82
N THR A 47 -9.26 12.65 11.02
CA THR A 47 -8.04 11.93 11.35
C THR A 47 -8.38 10.74 12.21
N LEU A 48 -7.50 9.74 12.22
CA LEU A 48 -7.59 8.60 13.12
C LEU A 48 -6.38 8.63 14.03
N ASP A 49 -6.62 8.59 15.34
CA ASP A 49 -5.55 8.38 16.30
C ASP A 49 -5.38 6.87 16.49
N VAL A 50 -4.19 6.37 16.22
CA VAL A 50 -3.92 4.94 16.17
C VAL A 50 -2.88 4.61 17.22
N VAL A 51 -3.16 3.56 18.00
CA VAL A 51 -2.22 2.98 18.96
C VAL A 51 -2.04 1.51 18.64
N GLU A 52 -0.86 1.15 18.18
CA GLU A 52 -0.50 -0.23 17.83
C GLU A 52 0.54 -0.76 18.82
N THR A 53 0.24 -1.89 19.45
CA THR A 53 1.20 -2.63 20.27
C THR A 53 1.66 -3.86 19.49
N PHE A 54 2.95 -3.90 19.20
CA PHE A 54 3.59 -4.97 18.47
C PHE A 54 4.36 -5.87 19.43
N GLU A 55 4.35 -7.17 19.12
CA GLU A 55 5.30 -8.15 19.63
C GLU A 55 5.93 -8.84 18.41
N TYR A 56 7.23 -8.60 18.22
CA TYR A 56 8.01 -9.22 17.16
C TYR A 56 8.85 -10.36 17.73
N GLU A 57 8.94 -11.45 16.97
CA GLU A 57 9.89 -12.53 17.17
C GLU A 57 10.93 -12.46 16.05
N PHE A 58 12.17 -12.16 16.41
CA PHE A 58 13.31 -12.04 15.50
C PHE A 58 14.23 -13.24 15.62
N THR A 59 14.65 -13.83 14.51
CA THR A 59 15.77 -14.77 14.45
C THR A 59 16.89 -14.16 13.63
N GLY A 60 18.01 -13.86 14.27
CA GLY A 60 19.14 -13.12 13.69
C GLY A 60 19.13 -11.62 14.00
N SER A 61 20.09 -10.89 13.44
CA SER A 61 20.33 -9.48 13.76
C SER A 61 19.50 -8.52 12.91
N TYR A 62 18.70 -7.68 13.58
CA TYR A 62 17.83 -6.65 13.05
C TYR A 62 18.00 -5.34 13.82
N SER A 63 18.10 -4.23 13.09
CA SER A 63 18.24 -2.87 13.65
C SER A 63 17.16 -1.90 13.19
N THR A 64 16.31 -2.29 12.23
CA THR A 64 15.41 -1.34 11.54
C THR A 64 14.08 -1.99 11.21
N ILE A 65 12.98 -1.53 11.80
CA ILE A 65 11.62 -2.02 11.54
C ILE A 65 10.89 -0.96 10.70
N GLY A 66 10.32 -1.32 9.56
CA GLY A 66 9.47 -0.41 8.77
C GLY A 66 8.00 -0.74 8.92
N ARG A 67 7.16 0.23 9.30
CA ARG A 67 5.70 0.14 9.27
C ARG A 67 5.17 0.88 8.05
N ALA A 68 4.62 0.14 7.09
CA ALA A 68 4.07 0.70 5.86
C ALA A 68 2.63 1.19 6.04
N PHE A 69 2.27 2.22 5.29
CA PHE A 69 0.91 2.74 5.19
C PHE A 69 0.32 2.48 3.81
N ALA A 70 -1.01 2.37 3.75
CA ALA A 70 -1.72 2.29 2.49
C ALA A 70 -1.60 3.61 1.71
N SER A 71 -1.62 3.55 0.39
CA SER A 71 -1.41 4.71 -0.49
C SER A 71 -2.49 5.80 -0.39
N ASN A 72 -3.61 5.51 0.27
CA ASN A 72 -4.67 6.48 0.59
C ASN A 72 -4.42 7.23 1.90
N ILE A 73 -3.27 7.02 2.56
CA ILE A 73 -2.82 7.82 3.70
C ILE A 73 -1.95 8.96 3.17
N ASP A 74 -2.31 10.20 3.52
CA ASP A 74 -1.65 11.42 3.04
C ASP A 74 -0.45 11.76 3.86
N ASN A 75 -0.65 11.65 5.16
CA ASN A 75 0.30 12.10 6.14
C ASN A 75 0.08 11.35 7.44
N VAL A 76 1.18 11.21 8.18
CA VAL A 76 1.19 10.63 9.51
C VAL A 76 1.91 11.61 10.43
N ASN A 77 1.23 12.00 11.51
CA ASN A 77 1.72 12.98 12.48
C ASN A 77 1.78 12.38 13.88
N ASN A 78 2.32 13.13 14.83
CA ASN A 78 2.31 12.80 16.27
C ASN A 78 2.87 11.41 16.57
N ILE A 79 3.92 11.00 15.84
CA ILE A 79 4.52 9.68 15.99
C ILE A 79 5.26 9.62 17.31
N ALA A 80 4.87 8.68 18.16
CA ALA A 80 5.56 8.37 19.40
C ALA A 80 5.69 6.85 19.58
N VAL A 81 6.84 6.41 20.08
CA VAL A 81 7.13 5.01 20.36
C VAL A 81 7.50 4.82 21.84
N VAL A 82 6.99 3.75 22.43
CA VAL A 82 7.32 3.32 23.79
C VAL A 82 7.80 1.88 23.72
N THR A 83 9.06 1.63 24.06
CA THR A 83 9.60 0.28 24.13
C THR A 83 9.13 -0.41 25.40
N LEU A 84 8.59 -1.62 25.26
CA LEU A 84 8.07 -2.43 26.38
C LEU A 84 9.05 -3.52 26.80
N THR A 85 9.97 -3.93 25.92
CA THR A 85 11.06 -4.85 26.25
C THR A 85 12.25 -4.10 26.85
N SER A 86 12.64 -4.48 28.07
CA SER A 86 13.82 -3.92 28.74
C SER A 86 15.10 -4.15 27.95
N GLY A 87 16.01 -3.18 27.97
CA GLY A 87 17.31 -3.28 27.31
C GLY A 87 17.31 -2.89 25.83
N TYR A 88 16.15 -2.59 25.27
CA TYR A 88 16.00 -1.99 23.94
C TYR A 88 15.50 -0.55 24.03
N SER A 89 15.86 0.21 23.01
CA SER A 89 15.37 1.56 22.75
C SER A 89 15.00 1.66 21.28
N ILE A 90 13.94 2.42 20.98
CA ILE A 90 13.48 2.63 19.61
C ILE A 90 13.40 4.12 19.35
N SER A 91 13.97 4.56 18.22
CA SER A 91 13.77 5.89 17.66
C SER A 91 13.00 5.78 16.34
N THR A 92 12.27 6.82 15.95
CA THR A 92 11.38 6.77 14.79
C THR A 92 11.61 7.91 13.82
N TYR A 93 11.40 7.64 12.54
CA TYR A 93 11.42 8.60 11.44
C TYR A 93 10.28 8.30 10.47
N PHE A 94 9.57 9.33 10.00
CA PHE A 94 8.57 9.17 8.95
C PHE A 94 9.21 9.46 7.59
N ASP A 95 9.16 8.48 6.69
CA ASP A 95 9.58 8.64 5.30
C ASP A 95 8.38 9.08 4.46
N SER A 96 8.61 10.11 3.64
CA SER A 96 7.75 10.59 2.56
C SER A 96 7.22 9.52 1.61
N THR A 97 7.86 8.35 1.55
CA THR A 97 7.40 7.17 0.79
C THR A 97 6.25 6.42 1.45
N GLY A 98 5.80 6.84 2.64
CA GLY A 98 4.64 6.27 3.35
C GLY A 98 5.01 5.21 4.39
N TYR A 99 6.14 5.39 5.08
CA TYR A 99 6.63 4.46 6.09
C TYR A 99 6.97 5.18 7.40
N ILE A 100 6.61 4.60 8.54
CA ILE A 100 7.31 4.88 9.80
C ILE A 100 8.48 3.90 9.87
N ILE A 101 9.70 4.42 9.85
CA ILE A 101 10.93 3.67 10.06
C ILE A 101 11.29 3.77 11.54
N MET A 102 11.58 2.63 12.16
CA MET A 102 11.92 2.52 13.57
C MET A 102 13.31 1.89 13.71
N TYR A 103 14.23 2.57 14.37
CA TYR A 103 15.59 2.09 14.60
C TYR A 103 15.71 1.51 16.01
N LEU A 104 16.04 0.23 16.07
CA LEU A 104 16.20 -0.56 17.28
C LEU A 104 17.65 -0.49 17.77
N SER A 105 17.86 -0.08 19.02
CA SER A 105 19.18 -0.03 19.66
C SER A 105 19.14 -0.69 21.05
N PRO A 106 20.01 -1.68 21.33
CA PRO A 106 20.92 -2.32 20.38
C PRO A 106 20.16 -3.12 19.32
N ALA A 107 20.83 -3.49 18.23
CA ALA A 107 20.27 -4.46 17.29
C ALA A 107 20.04 -5.82 17.99
N THR A 108 19.14 -6.65 17.46
CA THR A 108 19.00 -8.03 17.96
C THR A 108 20.29 -8.82 17.71
N PRO A 109 20.62 -9.82 18.55
CA PRO A 109 21.82 -10.65 18.36
C PRO A 109 21.81 -11.44 17.05
N GLU A 110 22.98 -11.74 16.51
CA GLU A 110 23.11 -12.57 15.30
C GLU A 110 22.65 -14.01 15.49
N SER A 111 22.79 -14.53 16.71
CA SER A 111 22.42 -15.89 17.07
C SER A 111 21.21 -15.92 18.01
N GLY A 112 20.29 -16.84 17.72
CA GLY A 112 19.11 -17.09 18.55
C GLY A 112 17.88 -16.28 18.16
N THR A 113 16.84 -16.45 18.98
CA THR A 113 15.54 -15.80 18.80
C THR A 113 15.35 -14.75 19.89
N THR A 114 14.96 -13.54 19.50
CA THR A 114 14.73 -12.40 20.39
C THR A 114 13.31 -11.91 20.22
N MET A 115 12.61 -11.69 21.33
CA MET A 115 11.31 -11.03 21.31
C MET A 115 11.45 -9.56 21.68
N VAL A 116 10.85 -8.69 20.87
CA VAL A 116 10.81 -7.24 21.13
C VAL A 116 9.38 -6.76 21.04
N SER A 117 8.93 -6.08 22.09
CA SER A 117 7.61 -5.51 22.21
C SER A 117 7.71 -3.99 22.34
N PHE A 118 6.83 -3.29 21.64
CA PHE A 118 6.75 -1.84 21.70
C PHE A 118 5.34 -1.37 21.33
N GLN A 119 4.99 -0.18 21.82
CA GLN A 119 3.79 0.53 21.44
C GLN A 119 4.17 1.69 20.52
N LEU A 120 3.49 1.78 19.39
CA LEU A 120 3.61 2.84 18.41
C LEU A 120 2.27 3.60 18.38
N SER A 121 2.32 4.90 18.56
CA SER A 121 1.16 5.79 18.47
C SER A 121 1.38 6.85 17.40
N TYR A 122 0.36 7.16 16.63
CA TYR A 122 0.40 8.16 15.56
C TYR A 122 -1.00 8.59 15.14
N THR A 123 -1.07 9.75 14.50
CA THR A 123 -2.30 10.28 13.90
C THR A 123 -2.23 10.13 12.38
N VAL A 124 -3.20 9.43 11.79
CA VAL A 124 -3.32 9.27 10.33
C VAL A 124 -4.24 10.33 9.75
N ILE A 125 -3.79 10.96 8.68
CA ILE A 125 -4.60 11.83 7.81
C ILE A 125 -4.73 11.12 6.45
N GLY A 126 -5.94 10.89 5.97
CA GLY A 126 -6.16 10.16 4.72
C GLY A 126 -6.59 11.02 3.53
N ARG A 127 -6.16 10.65 2.32
CA ARG A 127 -6.72 11.08 1.04
C ARG A 127 -8.04 10.33 0.88
N GLN A 128 -9.14 11.06 0.99
CA GLN A 128 -10.42 10.72 0.40
C GLN A 128 -11.24 9.55 1.00
N ASN A 129 -10.72 8.63 1.84
CA ASN A 129 -11.50 7.42 2.20
C ASN A 129 -11.31 6.85 3.63
N LEU A 130 -10.76 7.61 4.60
CA LEU A 130 -10.88 7.16 6.01
C LEU A 130 -12.34 7.23 6.49
N PHE A 131 -13.08 8.17 5.92
CA PHE A 131 -14.52 8.34 6.08
C PHE A 131 -15.11 8.47 4.68
N ALA A 132 -15.66 7.39 4.14
CA ALA A 132 -16.38 7.45 2.86
C ALA A 132 -17.89 7.50 3.13
N SER A 133 -18.58 8.45 2.48
CA SER A 133 -20.04 8.44 2.40
C SER A 133 -20.44 7.63 1.18
N SER A 134 -21.16 6.52 1.37
CA SER A 134 -21.69 5.77 0.23
C SER A 134 -22.80 6.60 -0.45
N ALA A 135 -22.74 6.79 -1.77
CA ALA A 135 -23.76 7.55 -2.51
C ALA A 135 -25.19 6.96 -2.42
N SER A 136 -25.33 5.75 -1.87
CA SER A 136 -26.58 4.98 -1.80
C SER A 136 -27.19 4.92 -0.39
N ALA A 137 -26.47 5.38 0.64
CA ALA A 137 -26.95 5.36 2.01
C ALA A 137 -26.22 6.41 2.84
N SER A 138 -26.97 7.14 3.69
CA SER A 138 -26.48 8.04 4.74
C SER A 138 -25.63 7.29 5.78
N LYS A 139 -24.51 6.70 5.37
CA LYS A 139 -23.64 5.85 6.17
C LYS A 139 -22.21 6.23 5.86
N ASN A 140 -21.50 6.61 6.92
CA ASN A 140 -20.07 6.81 6.92
C ASN A 140 -19.37 5.46 7.11
N THR A 141 -18.21 5.28 6.48
CA THR A 141 -17.41 4.07 6.60
C THR A 141 -16.01 4.40 7.05
N VAL A 142 -15.49 3.69 8.05
CA VAL A 142 -14.09 3.75 8.46
C VAL A 142 -13.41 2.41 8.28
N SER A 143 -12.23 2.43 7.68
CA SER A 143 -11.43 1.24 7.39
C SER A 143 -9.98 1.48 7.80
N PHE A 144 -9.31 0.43 8.25
CA PHE A 144 -7.89 0.48 8.57
C PHE A 144 -7.16 -0.71 7.94
N TYR A 145 -5.88 -0.56 7.60
CA TYR A 145 -5.15 -1.52 6.76
C TYR A 145 -4.07 -2.23 7.58
N TYR A 146 -4.08 -3.56 7.51
CA TYR A 146 -3.04 -4.41 8.11
C TYR A 146 -2.42 -5.30 7.04
N LYS A 147 -1.15 -5.07 6.77
CA LYS A 147 -0.32 -5.89 5.88
C LYS A 147 1.12 -5.84 6.36
N ASP A 148 1.78 -6.99 6.39
CA ASP A 148 3.21 -7.10 6.62
C ASP A 148 3.82 -8.07 5.60
N SER A 149 5.14 -8.00 5.40
CA SER A 149 5.84 -8.99 4.57
C SER A 149 6.02 -10.32 5.31
N ALA A 150 5.99 -10.32 6.65
CA ALA A 150 5.91 -11.51 7.47
C ALA A 150 4.48 -11.81 7.93
N MET A 151 4.27 -13.03 8.41
CA MET A 151 3.00 -13.42 9.01
C MET A 151 2.75 -12.66 10.32
N ILE A 152 1.51 -12.20 10.49
CA ILE A 152 0.98 -11.73 11.78
C ILE A 152 0.20 -12.88 12.41
N ARG A 153 0.74 -13.50 13.47
CA ARG A 153 0.14 -14.68 14.11
C ARG A 153 -1.19 -14.35 14.78
N ASN A 154 -1.27 -13.22 15.48
CA ASN A 154 -2.49 -12.75 16.12
C ASN A 154 -2.67 -11.25 15.84
N LEU A 155 -3.77 -10.89 15.22
CA LEU A 155 -4.19 -9.51 15.02
C LEU A 155 -5.47 -9.26 15.81
N THR A 156 -5.45 -8.25 16.67
CA THR A 156 -6.64 -7.68 17.29
C THR A 156 -6.75 -6.22 16.86
N SER A 157 -7.86 -5.86 16.22
CA SER A 157 -8.12 -4.48 15.79
C SER A 157 -9.41 -3.99 16.42
N THR A 158 -9.36 -2.87 17.12
CA THR A 158 -10.51 -2.27 17.80
C THR A 158 -10.73 -0.87 17.27
N PHE A 159 -11.90 -0.62 16.68
CA PHE A 159 -12.35 0.74 16.34
C PHE A 159 -13.09 1.30 17.54
N ILE A 160 -12.61 2.40 18.12
CA ILE A 160 -13.13 3.00 19.34
C ILE A 160 -13.71 4.36 19.00
N PHE A 161 -15.02 4.51 19.10
CA PHE A 161 -15.69 5.77 18.84
C PHE A 161 -15.70 6.63 20.09
N ASP A 162 -15.41 7.92 19.97
CA ASP A 162 -15.54 8.85 21.10
C ASP A 162 -16.98 8.84 21.63
N SER A 163 -17.11 8.89 22.96
CA SER A 163 -18.39 8.91 23.68
C SER A 163 -19.29 10.10 23.33
N ASN A 164 -18.71 11.16 22.75
CA ASN A 164 -19.43 12.35 22.30
C ASN A 164 -20.04 12.20 20.91
N ILE A 165 -19.79 11.09 20.20
CA ILE A 165 -20.42 10.82 18.91
C ILE A 165 -21.81 10.26 19.17
N GLY A 166 -22.84 11.07 18.89
CA GLY A 166 -24.21 10.58 18.84
C GLY A 166 -24.44 9.77 17.57
N PHE A 167 -25.13 8.63 17.67
CA PHE A 167 -25.47 7.78 16.52
C PHE A 167 -26.99 7.66 16.34
N THR A 168 -27.42 7.62 15.08
CA THR A 168 -28.83 7.35 14.72
C THR A 168 -29.15 5.86 14.88
N SER A 169 -28.12 5.03 14.68
CA SER A 169 -28.12 3.59 14.89
C SER A 169 -26.70 3.15 15.28
N ALA A 170 -26.58 2.11 16.11
CA ALA A 170 -25.29 1.57 16.52
C ALA A 170 -24.40 1.24 15.29
N PRO A 171 -23.06 1.40 15.40
CA PRO A 171 -22.13 0.99 14.34
C PRO A 171 -22.30 -0.49 13.96
N THR A 172 -22.11 -0.79 12.67
CA THR A 172 -22.31 -2.12 12.09
C THR A 172 -21.05 -2.58 11.35
N SER A 173 -20.73 -3.87 11.45
CA SER A 173 -19.57 -4.49 10.79
C SER A 173 -19.69 -6.03 10.84
N SER A 174 -18.67 -6.74 10.36
CA SER A 174 -18.47 -8.18 10.62
C SER A 174 -17.76 -8.48 11.94
N GLY A 175 -17.33 -7.46 12.68
CA GLY A 175 -16.69 -7.58 13.98
C GLY A 175 -17.70 -7.66 15.13
N GLN A 176 -17.18 -7.86 16.33
CA GLN A 176 -17.98 -7.85 17.56
C GLN A 176 -18.20 -6.40 18.02
N LEU A 177 -19.47 -5.97 18.05
CA LEU A 177 -19.86 -4.71 18.68
C LEU A 177 -19.77 -4.84 20.20
N ILE A 178 -19.09 -3.89 20.83
CA ILE A 178 -18.95 -3.75 22.27
C ILE A 178 -19.50 -2.37 22.64
N THR A 179 -20.25 -2.29 23.75
CA THR A 179 -20.80 -1.03 24.24
C THR A 179 -20.43 -0.87 25.70
N ASN A 180 -19.79 0.25 26.04
CA ASN A 180 -19.44 0.61 27.41
C ASN A 180 -20.03 1.99 27.73
N GLY A 181 -21.22 1.99 28.35
CA GLY A 181 -21.98 3.22 28.54
C GLY A 181 -22.37 3.87 27.20
N ASN A 182 -21.91 5.11 26.99
CA ASN A 182 -22.17 5.87 25.76
C ASN A 182 -21.10 5.65 24.67
N GLN A 183 -20.11 4.78 24.91
CA GLN A 183 -19.04 4.51 23.98
C GLN A 183 -19.31 3.22 23.20
N TYR A 184 -19.17 3.29 21.88
CA TYR A 184 -19.19 2.12 21.00
C TYR A 184 -17.76 1.74 20.60
N SER A 185 -17.49 0.44 20.61
CA SER A 185 -16.26 -0.12 20.06
C SER A 185 -16.58 -1.32 19.18
N VAL A 186 -15.79 -1.55 18.14
CA VAL A 186 -15.93 -2.71 17.26
C VAL A 186 -14.62 -3.48 17.21
N LEU A 187 -14.66 -4.70 17.71
CA LEU A 187 -13.51 -5.59 17.83
C LEU A 187 -13.46 -6.58 16.66
N PHE A 188 -12.28 -6.71 16.06
CA PHE A 188 -11.95 -7.73 15.06
C PHE A 188 -10.76 -8.54 15.55
N SER A 189 -10.82 -9.86 15.35
CA SER A 189 -9.71 -10.76 15.69
C SER A 189 -9.44 -11.70 14.52
N VAL A 190 -8.18 -11.78 14.11
CA VAL A 190 -7.71 -12.62 13.01
C VAL A 190 -6.45 -13.35 13.45
N GLN A 191 -6.32 -14.62 13.07
CA GLN A 191 -5.13 -15.42 13.32
C GLN A 191 -4.42 -15.76 12.01
N ASN A 192 -3.09 -15.87 12.07
CA ASN A 192 -2.21 -16.27 10.97
C ASN A 192 -2.47 -15.45 9.69
N LEU A 193 -2.48 -14.13 9.82
CA LEU A 193 -2.69 -13.23 8.71
C LEU A 193 -1.43 -13.19 7.83
N THR A 194 -1.58 -13.60 6.57
CA THR A 194 -0.51 -13.66 5.55
C THR A 194 -0.78 -12.76 4.34
N SER A 195 -1.97 -12.19 4.25
CA SER A 195 -2.41 -11.31 3.17
C SER A 195 -2.95 -9.99 3.74
N LEU A 196 -3.28 -9.04 2.86
CA LEU A 196 -3.88 -7.77 3.27
C LEU A 196 -5.22 -8.00 3.99
N TYR A 197 -5.38 -7.40 5.17
CA TYR A 197 -6.64 -7.36 5.92
C TYR A 197 -7.11 -5.93 6.12
N VAL A 198 -8.41 -5.69 5.87
CA VAL A 198 -9.03 -4.36 5.91
C VAL A 198 -10.35 -4.42 6.68
N PRO A 199 -10.34 -4.43 8.02
CA PRO A 199 -11.57 -4.33 8.79
C PRO A 199 -12.24 -2.99 8.52
N THR A 200 -13.56 -3.03 8.39
CA THR A 200 -14.38 -1.87 8.00
C THR A 200 -15.60 -1.78 8.92
N VAL A 201 -15.87 -0.57 9.41
CA VAL A 201 -17.03 -0.26 10.25
C VAL A 201 -17.90 0.77 9.54
N TYR A 202 -19.19 0.50 9.50
CA TYR A 202 -20.21 1.41 8.96
C TYR A 202 -20.94 2.06 10.13
N PHE A 203 -21.07 3.38 10.10
CA PHE A 203 -21.73 4.13 11.18
C PHE A 203 -22.52 5.31 10.63
N ASN A 204 -23.54 5.74 11.37
CA ASN A 204 -24.38 6.87 10.99
C ASN A 204 -24.51 7.86 12.16
N PRO A 205 -23.66 8.90 12.20
CA PRO A 205 -23.68 9.88 13.28
C PRO A 205 -24.95 10.75 13.21
N ASN A 206 -25.39 11.27 14.35
CA ASN A 206 -26.50 12.23 14.45
C ASN A 206 -26.15 13.63 13.90
N SER A 207 -24.87 13.87 13.63
CA SER A 207 -24.33 15.15 13.18
C SER A 207 -23.60 15.00 11.85
N ASP A 208 -23.64 16.06 11.04
CA ASP A 208 -22.91 16.15 9.77
C ASP A 208 -21.41 16.43 9.93
N ASN A 209 -20.85 16.38 11.14
CA ASN A 209 -19.46 16.74 11.41
C ASN A 209 -18.45 15.92 10.59
N PHE A 210 -18.79 14.66 10.25
CA PHE A 210 -17.96 13.80 9.39
C PHE A 210 -18.14 14.09 7.89
N ASN A 211 -19.25 14.74 7.50
CA ASN A 211 -19.51 15.16 6.12
C ASN A 211 -18.64 16.38 5.73
N LEU A 212 -18.08 17.09 6.71
CA LEU A 212 -17.19 18.24 6.52
C LEU A 212 -15.75 17.83 6.22
N CYS A 213 -15.43 16.54 6.26
CA CYS A 213 -14.12 16.06 5.89
C CYS A 213 -13.89 16.32 4.39
N PRO A 214 -12.88 17.16 4.03
CA PRO A 214 -12.74 17.62 2.66
C PRO A 214 -12.50 16.42 1.74
N LEU A 215 -13.44 16.21 0.82
CA LEU A 215 -13.18 15.43 -0.38
C LEU A 215 -12.16 16.22 -1.19
N THR A 216 -10.87 15.86 -1.14
CA THR A 216 -9.88 16.47 -2.02
C THR A 216 -10.25 16.13 -3.46
N VAL A 217 -10.93 17.04 -4.17
CA VAL A 217 -11.21 16.94 -5.61
C VAL A 217 -9.91 17.25 -6.39
N GLY A 218 -8.84 16.50 -6.13
CA GLY A 218 -7.54 16.68 -6.80
C GLY A 218 -7.54 16.13 -8.23
N GLY A 219 -8.35 15.09 -8.50
CA GLY A 219 -8.41 14.45 -9.82
C GLY A 219 -9.31 15.16 -10.82
N VAL A 220 -10.47 15.69 -10.40
CA VAL A 220 -11.42 16.27 -11.35
C VAL A 220 -10.93 17.63 -11.85
N VAL A 221 -10.30 18.45 -11.01
CA VAL A 221 -9.76 19.75 -11.44
C VAL A 221 -8.58 19.56 -12.40
N GLY A 222 -7.70 18.58 -12.16
CA GLY A 222 -6.60 18.25 -13.08
C GLY A 222 -7.07 17.70 -14.43
N ILE A 223 -8.09 16.82 -14.43
CA ILE A 223 -8.68 16.28 -15.66
C ILE A 223 -9.46 17.36 -16.43
N VAL A 224 -10.17 18.25 -15.75
CA VAL A 224 -10.91 19.34 -16.40
C VAL A 224 -9.95 20.39 -16.96
N ILE A 225 -8.91 20.80 -16.22
CA ILE A 225 -7.91 21.74 -16.74
C ILE A 225 -7.09 21.12 -17.87
N GLY A 226 -6.70 19.83 -17.74
CA GLY A 226 -5.99 19.10 -18.78
C GLY A 226 -6.80 18.91 -20.06
N SER A 227 -8.09 18.60 -19.95
CA SER A 227 -8.98 18.45 -21.10
C SER A 227 -9.30 19.78 -21.78
N VAL A 228 -9.47 20.87 -21.02
CA VAL A 228 -9.65 22.23 -21.57
C VAL A 228 -8.37 22.71 -22.27
N ALA A 229 -7.20 22.54 -21.65
CA ALA A 229 -5.92 22.89 -22.27
C ALA A 229 -5.65 22.05 -23.53
N GLY A 230 -5.93 20.74 -23.49
CA GLY A 230 -5.82 19.85 -24.63
C GLY A 230 -6.74 20.25 -25.79
N ALA A 231 -7.99 20.60 -25.51
CA ALA A 231 -8.94 21.06 -26.52
C ALA A 231 -8.51 22.39 -27.17
N ILE A 232 -7.96 23.33 -26.39
CA ILE A 232 -7.43 24.59 -26.91
C ILE A 232 -6.24 24.33 -27.85
N ILE A 233 -5.29 23.47 -27.44
CA ILE A 233 -4.12 23.13 -28.26
C ILE A 233 -4.55 22.45 -29.57
N LEU A 234 -5.48 21.48 -29.51
CA LEU A 234 -6.02 20.83 -30.71
C LEU A 234 -6.71 21.82 -31.65
N THR A 235 -7.47 22.77 -31.10
CA THR A 235 -8.14 23.81 -31.89
C THR A 235 -7.13 24.73 -32.57
N LEU A 236 -6.07 25.13 -31.88
CA LEU A 236 -4.99 25.95 -32.45
C LEU A 236 -4.22 25.21 -33.55
N ILE A 237 -3.96 23.90 -33.38
CA ILE A 237 -3.32 23.06 -34.41
C ILE A 237 -4.22 22.96 -35.64
N PHE A 238 -5.51 22.70 -35.48
CA PHE A 238 -6.46 22.64 -36.60
C PHE A 238 -6.57 23.98 -37.33
N ALA A 239 -6.64 25.10 -36.60
CA ALA A 239 -6.65 26.43 -37.18
C ALA A 239 -5.37 26.71 -37.98
N PHE A 240 -4.21 26.31 -37.46
CA PHE A 240 -2.93 26.47 -38.15
C PHE A 240 -2.85 25.62 -39.44
N ILE A 241 -3.34 24.38 -39.41
CA ILE A 241 -3.42 23.50 -40.59
C ILE A 241 -4.35 24.12 -41.66
N LEU A 242 -5.51 24.65 -41.27
CA LEU A 242 -6.44 25.30 -42.20
C LEU A 242 -5.88 26.59 -42.81
N ILE A 243 -5.10 27.36 -42.05
CA ILE A 243 -4.44 28.58 -42.54
C ILE A 243 -3.30 28.22 -43.51
N LYS A 244 -2.49 27.19 -43.20
CA LYS A 244 -1.42 26.73 -44.12
C LYS A 244 -1.96 26.00 -45.35
N GLY A 245 -3.10 25.32 -45.24
CA GLY A 245 -3.76 24.67 -46.37
C GLY A 245 -4.37 25.63 -47.40
N LYS A 246 -4.50 26.92 -47.08
CA LYS A 246 -5.06 27.94 -47.99
C LYS A 246 -4.03 28.67 -48.86
N SER A 247 -2.73 28.39 -48.73
CA SER A 247 -1.69 29.06 -49.53
C SER A 247 -1.24 28.30 -50.78
N GLY A 248 -1.95 27.25 -51.21
CA GLY A 248 -1.62 26.55 -52.45
C GLY A 248 -2.81 25.83 -53.04
N GLY A 249 -3.28 26.28 -54.19
CA GLY A 249 -4.27 25.55 -54.99
C GLY A 249 -5.40 26.41 -55.54
N GLY A 250 -5.05 27.44 -56.31
CA GLY A 250 -5.98 27.97 -57.30
C GLY A 250 -6.13 26.97 -58.46
N GLY A 251 -7.37 26.70 -58.84
CA GLY A 251 -7.72 26.23 -60.18
C GLY A 251 -8.11 24.75 -60.31
N GLY A 252 -9.29 24.52 -60.90
CA GLY A 252 -9.49 23.33 -61.74
C GLY A 252 -10.65 22.41 -61.38
N VAL A 253 -11.87 22.82 -61.73
CA VAL A 253 -12.89 22.06 -62.49
C VAL A 253 -12.90 20.53 -62.36
N GLY A 254 -14.06 19.97 -61.97
CA GLY A 254 -14.34 18.55 -62.22
C GLY A 254 -15.64 18.02 -61.61
N SER A 255 -16.75 18.17 -62.33
CA SER A 255 -17.99 17.44 -62.11
C SER A 255 -17.79 15.94 -62.35
N GLY A 256 -18.38 15.08 -61.52
CA GLY A 256 -18.35 13.64 -61.77
C GLY A 256 -19.17 12.84 -60.77
N THR A 257 -20.45 12.69 -61.09
CA THR A 257 -21.38 11.70 -60.54
C THR A 257 -21.00 10.27 -60.91
N SER A 258 -20.96 9.36 -59.93
CA SER A 258 -21.32 7.93 -60.06
C SER A 258 -21.22 7.28 -58.67
N HIS A 259 -22.33 6.83 -58.08
CA HIS A 259 -22.77 5.43 -58.08
C HIS A 259 -21.62 4.43 -58.09
N TRP A 260 -21.56 3.54 -57.10
CA TRP A 260 -21.42 2.09 -57.29
C TRP A 260 -21.66 1.36 -55.96
N THR A 261 -22.83 0.74 -55.90
CA THR A 261 -23.21 -0.37 -55.05
C THR A 261 -22.38 -1.61 -55.43
N GLY A 262 -22.01 -2.46 -54.47
CA GLY A 262 -21.81 -3.88 -54.78
C GLY A 262 -20.62 -4.60 -54.11
N ASN A 263 -21.00 -5.56 -53.26
CA ASN A 263 -20.43 -6.90 -53.06
C ASN A 263 -19.10 -7.13 -52.32
N ASN A 264 -19.26 -7.89 -51.22
CA ASN A 264 -18.65 -9.20 -50.94
C ASN A 264 -17.42 -9.60 -51.76
N HIS A 265 -16.37 -10.10 -51.08
CA HIS A 265 -15.89 -11.48 -51.20
C HIS A 265 -14.85 -11.80 -50.11
N HIS A 266 -14.96 -13.01 -49.56
CA HIS A 266 -13.94 -13.72 -48.80
C HIS A 266 -12.66 -13.90 -49.63
N HIS A 267 -11.48 -13.91 -48.98
CA HIS A 267 -10.41 -14.88 -49.28
C HIS A 267 -9.41 -14.96 -48.11
N HIS A 268 -9.15 -16.19 -47.67
CA HIS A 268 -7.93 -16.62 -47.01
C HIS A 268 -6.73 -16.42 -47.94
N ASN A 269 -5.56 -15.99 -47.43
CA ASN A 269 -4.31 -16.69 -47.73
C ASN A 269 -3.13 -16.34 -46.81
N HIS A 270 -2.17 -17.27 -46.87
CA HIS A 270 -1.06 -17.56 -45.98
C HIS A 270 0.16 -16.63 -46.02
N SER A 271 0.91 -16.71 -44.90
CA SER A 271 2.37 -16.69 -44.71
C SER A 271 3.23 -15.57 -45.31
N HIS A 272 4.10 -14.98 -44.49
CA HIS A 272 5.54 -15.04 -44.70
C HIS A 272 6.33 -14.79 -43.40
N THR A 273 7.38 -15.58 -43.27
CA THR A 273 8.54 -15.49 -42.38
C THR A 273 9.34 -14.21 -42.60
N GLY A 274 10.01 -13.68 -41.56
CA GLY A 274 11.03 -12.64 -41.74
C GLY A 274 11.54 -12.02 -40.44
N TYR A 275 12.81 -12.27 -40.15
CA TYR A 275 13.65 -11.76 -39.06
C TYR A 275 13.63 -10.22 -38.87
N GLY A 276 13.88 -9.75 -37.64
CA GLY A 276 14.41 -8.40 -37.43
C GLY A 276 14.18 -7.84 -36.02
N TYR A 277 15.28 -7.54 -35.33
CA TYR A 277 15.39 -6.95 -34.00
C TYR A 277 14.75 -5.54 -33.85
N SER A 278 14.50 -5.19 -32.57
CA SER A 278 14.75 -3.88 -31.90
C SER A 278 13.53 -3.10 -31.35
N GLY A 279 13.68 -2.68 -30.08
CA GLY A 279 13.00 -1.55 -29.41
C GLY A 279 11.54 -1.81 -29.01
N GLY A 280 11.12 -1.76 -27.75
CA GLY A 280 11.54 -0.88 -26.67
C GLY A 280 10.43 0.14 -26.40
N GLY A 281 9.87 0.13 -25.19
CA GLY A 281 8.88 1.09 -24.69
C GLY A 281 7.46 0.51 -24.70
N GLY A 282 6.98 -0.17 -23.66
CA GLY A 282 7.07 0.24 -22.26
C GLY A 282 5.72 0.83 -21.84
N GLY A 283 4.69 0.00 -21.91
CA GLY A 283 3.46 0.22 -21.16
C GLY A 283 3.72 -0.18 -19.71
N GLY A 284 3.58 0.77 -18.80
CA GLY A 284 3.47 0.54 -17.37
C GLY A 284 2.53 1.64 -16.88
N GLY A 285 1.32 1.36 -16.46
CA GLY A 285 0.96 0.28 -15.54
C GLY A 285 0.98 0.93 -14.17
N ASP A 286 -0.22 1.30 -13.70
CA ASP A 286 -0.46 1.80 -12.36
C ASP A 286 0.31 0.95 -11.34
N SER A 287 1.37 1.52 -10.78
CA SER A 287 2.08 0.93 -9.66
C SER A 287 1.23 1.13 -8.42
N GLY A 288 0.27 0.22 -8.22
CA GLY A 288 -0.40 0.00 -6.95
C GLY A 288 0.63 -0.42 -5.90
N HIS A 289 1.26 0.56 -5.26
CA HIS A 289 2.03 0.35 -4.04
C HIS A 289 1.06 -0.07 -2.93
N THR A 290 0.79 -1.37 -2.84
CA THR A 290 0.28 -1.97 -1.60
C THR A 290 1.50 -2.19 -0.70
N GLY A 291 1.99 -1.10 -0.09
CA GLY A 291 3.18 -1.11 0.77
C GLY A 291 3.11 -2.25 1.79
N GLY A 292 4.11 -3.13 1.77
CA GLY A 292 4.35 -4.07 2.85
C GLY A 292 5.34 -3.46 3.81
N SER A 293 5.12 -3.61 5.12
CA SER A 293 6.16 -3.39 6.13
C SER A 293 7.28 -4.40 5.97
N GLY A 294 8.52 -3.97 6.23
CA GLY A 294 9.73 -4.76 6.02
C GLY A 294 10.95 -4.13 6.67
N PHE A 295 12.04 -4.90 6.73
CA PHE A 295 13.31 -4.49 7.33
C PHE A 295 14.28 -4.07 6.22
N ALA A 296 14.94 -2.92 6.38
CA ALA A 296 16.10 -2.52 5.58
C ALA A 296 17.34 -2.58 6.48
N ASN A 297 18.39 -3.27 6.04
CA ASN A 297 19.71 -3.20 6.69
C ASN A 297 20.41 -1.90 6.26
#